data_AF-A0A3D5FUU4-F1
#
_entry.id   AF-A0A3D5FUU4-F1
#
_cell.length_a   1.000
_cell.length_b   1.000
_cell.length_c   1.000
_cell.angle_alpha   90.00
_cell.angle_beta   90.00
_cell.angle_gamma   90.00
#
_symmetry.space_group_name_H-M   'P 1'
#
loop_
_entity.id
_entity.type
_entity.pdbx_description
1 polymer ?
#
loop_
_entity_poly.entity_id
_entity_poly.type
_entity_poly.pdbx_seq_one_letter_code
_entity_poly.pdbx_strand_id
1 'polypeptide(L)'
;RVHGVKRVIHTSSLTVVWGYVQPEWVDGDAAARPVGTYALTKFLAEQIAQQFAMQHGIEVLSLRIPKPVDIDDHSTREDPILPQWIAFPDLIQAYIRGLSAEFSGFQLATIVGETSKRRWDLTRAEKLLGYQPTCNLESMGYTLRDEPTGYGGAGVVWGDG
;
A
#
# COMPACT_ATOMS: atom_id res chain seq x y z
N ARG A 1 -18.71 11.01 15.57
CA ARG A 1 -19.09 11.54 16.91
C ARG A 1 -20.13 10.68 17.63
N VAL A 2 -21.19 10.22 16.94
CA VAL A 2 -22.29 9.42 17.53
C VAL A 2 -21.80 8.17 18.28
N HIS A 3 -20.66 7.60 17.89
CA HIS A 3 -20.11 6.36 18.48
C HIS A 3 -18.72 6.53 19.13
N GLY A 4 -18.23 7.76 19.36
CA GLY A 4 -16.98 7.98 20.11
C GLY A 4 -15.67 7.46 19.49
N VAL A 5 -15.67 7.08 18.21
CA VAL A 5 -14.46 6.62 17.49
C VAL A 5 -13.39 7.72 17.47
N LYS A 6 -12.18 7.38 17.94
CA LYS A 6 -11.02 8.30 18.02
C LYS A 6 -9.99 8.08 16.91
N ARG A 7 -9.92 6.86 16.38
CA ARG A 7 -8.89 6.42 15.43
C ARG A 7 -9.51 5.61 14.29
N VAL A 8 -9.00 5.82 13.08
CA VAL A 8 -9.37 5.07 11.87
C VAL A 8 -8.09 4.62 11.15
N ILE A 9 -8.01 3.34 10.81
CA ILE A 9 -7.05 2.83 9.85
C ILE A 9 -7.78 2.66 8.52
N HIS A 10 -7.39 3.44 7.52
CA HIS A 10 -7.97 3.44 6.19
C HIS A 10 -7.12 2.62 5.23
N THR A 11 -7.73 1.62 4.58
CA THR A 11 -7.10 0.81 3.54
C THR A 11 -7.19 1.49 2.18
N SER A 12 -6.15 2.26 1.85
CA SER A 12 -5.92 2.77 0.51
C SER A 12 -5.23 1.70 -0.36
N SER A 13 -4.75 2.07 -1.53
CA SER A 13 -4.12 1.17 -2.50
C SER A 13 -2.85 1.80 -3.06
N LEU A 14 -1.85 0.97 -3.31
CA LEU A 14 -0.65 1.38 -4.02
C LEU A 14 -0.95 1.85 -5.45
N THR A 15 -2.10 1.45 -6.02
CA THR A 15 -2.56 1.91 -7.35
C THR A 15 -2.74 3.43 -7.43
N VAL A 16 -2.89 4.11 -6.29
CA VAL A 16 -2.95 5.58 -6.20
C VAL A 16 -1.66 6.24 -6.70
N VAL A 17 -0.54 5.51 -6.70
CA VAL A 17 0.78 6.00 -7.16
C VAL A 17 1.35 5.20 -8.33
N TRP A 18 0.54 4.43 -9.06
CA TRP A 18 1.03 3.67 -10.22
C TRP A 18 1.42 4.53 -11.43
N GLY A 19 1.02 5.80 -11.47
CA GLY A 19 1.50 6.73 -12.51
C GLY A 19 2.99 7.08 -12.39
N TYR A 20 3.69 6.64 -11.34
CA TYR A 20 5.15 6.63 -11.28
C TYR A 20 5.65 5.34 -11.94
N VAL A 21 6.31 5.45 -13.08
CA VAL A 21 6.72 4.30 -13.91
C VAL A 21 8.17 3.89 -13.61
N GLN A 22 8.51 2.61 -13.76
CA GLN A 22 9.90 2.19 -13.63
C GLN A 22 10.82 2.94 -14.62
N PRO A 23 12.07 3.24 -14.26
CA PRO A 23 12.76 2.89 -13.02
C PRO A 23 12.63 3.96 -11.90
N GLU A 24 11.62 4.84 -11.95
CA GLU A 24 11.43 5.93 -10.98
C GLU A 24 11.29 5.39 -9.55
N TRP A 25 12.12 5.89 -8.64
CA TRP A 25 11.97 5.66 -7.21
C TRP A 25 10.74 6.42 -6.69
N VAL A 26 9.94 5.79 -5.83
CA VAL A 26 8.68 6.36 -5.33
C VAL A 26 8.79 6.62 -3.84
N ASP A 27 8.68 7.89 -3.45
CA ASP A 27 8.70 8.30 -2.05
C ASP A 27 7.51 7.72 -1.26
N GLY A 28 7.71 7.52 0.04
CA GLY A 28 6.72 6.86 0.91
C GLY A 28 5.39 7.61 1.02
N ASP A 29 5.40 8.92 0.75
CA ASP A 29 4.24 9.82 0.69
C ASP A 29 4.10 10.52 -0.66
N ALA A 30 4.59 9.89 -1.73
CA ALA A 30 4.50 10.40 -3.09
C ALA A 30 3.10 10.93 -3.44
N ALA A 31 3.05 12.03 -4.19
CA ALA A 31 1.80 12.63 -4.65
C ALA A 31 0.97 11.60 -5.43
N ALA A 32 -0.35 11.68 -5.35
CA ALA A 32 -1.20 10.74 -6.07
C ALA A 32 -1.05 10.94 -7.60
N ARG A 33 -0.83 9.83 -8.32
CA ARG A 33 -0.94 9.71 -9.77
C ARG A 33 -1.78 8.46 -10.07
N PRO A 34 -3.08 8.50 -9.72
CA PRO A 34 -3.92 7.30 -9.75
C PRO A 34 -4.12 6.83 -11.17
N VAL A 35 -3.99 5.52 -11.38
CA VAL A 35 -4.29 4.90 -12.67
C VAL A 35 -5.68 4.29 -12.62
N GLY A 36 -6.59 4.96 -13.33
CA GLY A 36 -8.02 4.74 -13.51
C GLY A 36 -8.89 4.51 -12.28
N THR A 37 -10.09 3.97 -12.53
CA THR A 37 -11.26 4.27 -11.69
C THR A 37 -11.10 3.76 -10.26
N TYR A 38 -10.60 2.54 -10.08
CA TYR A 38 -10.35 2.00 -8.74
C TYR A 38 -9.31 2.83 -7.95
N ALA A 39 -8.19 3.20 -8.58
CA ALA A 39 -7.20 4.05 -7.94
C ALA A 39 -7.78 5.44 -7.61
N LEU A 40 -8.63 5.97 -8.48
CA LEU A 40 -9.31 7.25 -8.26
C LEU A 40 -10.27 7.20 -7.06
N THR A 41 -11.04 6.12 -6.89
CA THR A 41 -11.92 5.98 -5.72
C THR A 41 -11.12 5.90 -4.41
N LYS A 42 -9.99 5.18 -4.42
CA LYS A 42 -9.07 5.11 -3.29
C LYS A 42 -8.43 6.46 -2.99
N PHE A 43 -8.01 7.21 -4.01
CA PHE A 43 -7.49 8.56 -3.82
C PHE A 43 -8.54 9.50 -3.24
N LEU A 44 -9.78 9.47 -3.74
CA LEU A 44 -10.87 10.27 -3.17
C LEU A 44 -11.13 9.90 -1.69
N ALA A 45 -11.05 8.62 -1.35
CA ALA A 45 -11.17 8.16 0.03
C ALA A 45 -10.04 8.71 0.92
N GLU A 46 -8.79 8.80 0.42
CA GLU A 46 -7.70 9.47 1.13
C GLU A 46 -8.03 10.95 1.43
N GLN A 47 -8.58 11.67 0.45
CA GLN A 47 -8.96 13.08 0.61
C GLN A 47 -10.09 13.25 1.64
N ILE A 48 -11.11 12.39 1.56
CA ILE A 48 -12.20 12.37 2.55
C ILE A 48 -11.65 12.12 3.95
N ALA A 49 -10.76 11.13 4.09
CA ALA A 49 -10.19 10.76 5.38
C ALA A 49 -9.32 11.88 5.96
N GLN A 50 -8.53 12.56 5.13
CA GLN A 50 -7.76 13.75 5.52
C GLN A 50 -8.68 14.89 5.98
N GLN A 51 -9.71 15.21 5.21
CA GLN A 51 -10.69 16.24 5.58
C GLN A 51 -11.37 15.92 6.90
N PHE A 52 -11.76 14.66 7.11
CA PHE A 52 -12.43 14.23 8.34
C PHE A 52 -11.50 14.33 9.56
N ALA A 53 -10.23 13.97 9.42
CA ALA A 53 -9.21 14.16 10.46
C ALA A 53 -9.06 15.63 10.84
N MET A 54 -8.95 16.51 9.84
CA MET A 54 -8.81 17.96 10.06
C MET A 54 -10.04 18.58 10.73
N GLN A 55 -11.24 18.24 10.25
CA GLN A 55 -12.49 18.86 10.72
C GLN A 55 -12.96 18.33 12.08
N HIS A 56 -12.59 17.09 12.42
CA HIS A 56 -13.12 16.42 13.62
C HIS A 56 -12.06 16.01 14.64
N GLY A 57 -10.78 16.28 14.35
CA GLY A 57 -9.68 15.94 15.26
C GLY A 57 -9.53 14.45 15.51
N ILE A 58 -9.98 13.61 14.57
CA ILE A 58 -9.77 12.16 14.65
C ILE A 58 -8.40 11.80 14.09
N GLU A 59 -7.79 10.77 14.66
CA GLU A 59 -6.55 10.20 14.14
C GLU A 59 -6.89 9.28 12.97
N VAL A 60 -6.29 9.55 11.82
CA VAL A 60 -6.48 8.74 10.61
C VAL A 60 -5.13 8.33 10.06
N LEU A 61 -4.90 7.03 9.94
CA LEU A 61 -3.77 6.48 9.21
C LEU A 61 -4.27 5.83 7.92
N SER A 62 -3.87 6.37 6.78
CA SER A 62 -4.14 5.78 5.48
C SER A 62 -2.94 4.97 5.01
N LEU A 63 -3.17 3.69 4.72
CA LEU A 63 -2.13 2.77 4.24
C LEU A 63 -2.34 2.49 2.76
N ARG A 64 -1.36 2.83 1.91
CA ARG A 64 -1.33 2.42 0.51
C ARG A 64 -0.69 1.04 0.43
N ILE A 65 -1.53 0.02 0.23
CA ILE A 65 -1.10 -1.39 0.21
C ILE A 65 -1.17 -1.96 -1.22
N PRO A 66 -0.25 -2.85 -1.61
CA PRO A 66 -0.28 -3.61 -2.85
C PRO A 66 -1.18 -4.85 -2.68
N LYS A 67 -1.24 -5.70 -3.72
CA LYS A 67 -1.89 -6.99 -3.62
C LYS A 67 -1.18 -7.85 -2.56
N PRO A 68 -1.91 -8.36 -1.55
CA PRO A 68 -1.34 -9.31 -0.62
C PRO A 68 -1.28 -10.72 -1.21
N VAL A 69 -0.35 -11.52 -0.69
CA VAL A 69 -0.09 -12.90 -1.09
C VAL A 69 -0.25 -13.79 0.14
N ASP A 70 -1.11 -14.80 0.00
CA ASP A 70 -1.22 -15.88 0.96
C ASP A 70 -0.07 -16.87 0.73
N ILE A 71 0.91 -16.85 1.62
CA ILE A 71 2.12 -17.67 1.49
C ILE A 71 1.88 -19.15 1.84
N ASP A 72 0.79 -19.43 2.56
CA ASP A 72 0.36 -20.78 2.96
C ASP A 72 -0.44 -21.46 1.84
N ASP A 73 -1.05 -20.68 0.94
CA ASP A 73 -1.64 -21.20 -0.30
C ASP A 73 -0.56 -21.40 -1.37
N HIS A 74 -0.25 -22.66 -1.65
CA HIS A 74 0.75 -23.03 -2.66
C HIS A 74 0.39 -22.60 -4.08
N SER A 75 -0.90 -22.46 -4.41
CA SER A 75 -1.34 -22.04 -5.75
C SER A 75 -0.91 -20.61 -6.07
N THR A 76 -0.67 -19.77 -5.05
CA THR A 76 -0.21 -18.39 -5.24
C THR A 76 1.20 -18.29 -5.85
N ARG A 77 1.96 -19.39 -5.88
CA ARG A 77 3.29 -19.47 -6.52
C ARG A 77 3.23 -19.80 -8.01
N GLU A 78 2.06 -20.18 -8.53
CA GLU A 78 1.89 -20.58 -9.94
C GLU A 78 2.05 -19.38 -10.89
N ASP A 79 1.58 -18.20 -10.47
CA ASP A 79 1.64 -16.97 -11.26
C ASP A 79 2.77 -16.04 -10.83
N PRO A 80 3.48 -15.39 -11.78
CA PRO A 80 4.46 -14.37 -11.45
C PRO A 80 3.85 -13.15 -10.73
N ILE A 81 4.54 -12.71 -9.67
CA ILE A 81 4.10 -11.60 -8.81
C ILE A 81 4.79 -10.28 -9.19
N LEU A 82 4.18 -9.14 -8.87
CA LEU A 82 4.86 -7.84 -9.04
C LEU A 82 5.81 -7.57 -7.85
N PRO A 83 6.91 -6.83 -8.05
CA PRO A 83 7.92 -6.57 -7.01
C PRO A 83 7.39 -5.93 -5.71
N GLN A 84 6.30 -5.16 -5.79
CA GLN A 84 5.66 -4.53 -4.65
C GLN A 84 4.79 -5.48 -3.82
N TRP A 85 4.36 -6.65 -4.35
CA TRP A 85 3.40 -7.52 -3.65
C TRP A 85 3.91 -7.91 -2.26
N ILE A 86 2.99 -8.11 -1.33
CA ILE A 86 3.28 -8.23 0.10
C ILE A 86 2.77 -9.55 0.66
N ALA A 87 3.55 -10.22 1.50
CA ALA A 87 3.09 -11.41 2.20
C ALA A 87 2.03 -11.03 3.27
N PHE A 88 1.03 -11.89 3.50
CA PHE A 88 0.03 -11.65 4.55
C PHE A 88 0.62 -11.34 5.94
N PRO A 89 1.65 -12.05 6.44
CA PRO A 89 2.25 -11.73 7.74
C PRO A 89 2.76 -10.29 7.84
N ASP A 90 3.40 -9.78 6.78
CA ASP A 90 3.90 -8.39 6.75
C ASP A 90 2.77 -7.37 6.65
N LEU A 91 1.72 -7.67 5.89
CA LEU A 91 0.53 -6.81 5.86
C LEU A 91 -0.15 -6.75 7.24
N ILE A 92 -0.33 -7.90 7.90
CA ILE A 92 -0.89 -7.99 9.25
C ILE A 92 -0.02 -7.19 10.24
N GLN A 93 1.30 -7.32 10.15
CA GLN A 93 2.25 -6.57 10.95
C GLN A 93 2.05 -5.05 10.77
N ALA A 94 1.89 -4.56 9.54
CA ALA A 94 1.64 -3.14 9.27
C ALA A 94 0.33 -2.64 9.91
N TYR A 95 -0.75 -3.42 9.85
CA TYR A 95 -2.02 -3.06 10.50
C TYR A 95 -1.94 -3.08 12.02
N ILE A 96 -1.34 -4.12 12.62
CA ILE A 96 -1.14 -4.20 14.08
C ILE A 96 -0.33 -3.00 14.56
N ARG A 97 0.78 -2.67 13.87
CA ARG A 97 1.59 -1.50 14.17
C ARG A 97 0.82 -0.20 14.01
N GLY A 98 0.01 -0.07 12.95
CA GLY A 98 -0.86 1.09 12.73
C GLY A 98 -1.89 1.31 13.83
N LEU A 99 -2.43 0.22 14.40
CA LEU A 99 -3.37 0.30 15.52
C LEU A 99 -2.73 0.83 16.79
N SER A 100 -1.44 0.57 17.01
CA SER A 100 -0.70 0.97 18.21
C SER A 100 0.18 2.23 18.03
N ALA A 101 0.39 2.69 16.80
CA ALA A 101 1.23 3.84 16.50
C ALA A 101 0.74 5.13 17.18
N GLU A 102 1.67 5.98 17.58
CA GLU A 102 1.38 7.30 18.12
C GLU A 102 1.51 8.35 17.02
N PHE A 103 0.40 8.98 16.66
CA PHE A 103 0.36 10.07 15.69
C PHE A 103 -0.90 10.91 15.91
N SER A 104 -0.89 12.13 15.41
CA SER A 104 -2.04 13.02 15.42
C SER A 104 -2.48 13.38 14.00
N GLY A 105 -3.76 13.72 13.88
CA GLY A 105 -4.37 14.13 12.61
C GLY A 105 -4.34 13.03 11.55
N PHE A 106 -4.10 13.43 10.30
CA PHE A 106 -3.99 12.53 9.17
C PHE A 106 -2.54 12.14 8.89
N GLN A 107 -2.30 10.85 8.74
CA GLN A 107 -1.04 10.29 8.28
C GLN A 107 -1.28 9.38 7.08
N LEU A 108 -0.31 9.34 6.18
CA LEU A 108 -0.27 8.46 5.03
C LEU A 108 1.01 7.63 5.09
N ALA A 109 0.97 6.35 4.76
CA ALA A 109 2.16 5.54 4.58
C ALA A 109 1.99 4.55 3.43
N THR A 110 3.04 4.43 2.62
CA THR A 110 3.18 3.34 1.65
C THR A 110 3.72 2.11 2.34
N ILE A 111 3.06 0.96 2.13
CA ILE A 111 3.46 -0.34 2.68
C ILE A 111 3.66 -1.27 1.49
N VAL A 112 4.83 -1.88 1.35
CA VAL A 112 5.13 -2.89 0.31
C VAL A 112 5.96 -4.03 0.90
N GLY A 113 5.98 -5.17 0.22
CA GLY A 113 6.88 -6.28 0.56
C GLY A 113 8.34 -6.01 0.17
N GLU A 114 9.23 -6.93 0.55
CA GLU A 114 10.65 -6.88 0.17
C GLU A 114 10.95 -7.78 -1.03
N THR A 115 11.63 -7.21 -2.04
CA THR A 115 12.14 -7.94 -3.21
C THR A 115 13.39 -7.25 -3.76
N SER A 116 14.20 -7.98 -4.54
CA SER A 116 15.38 -7.41 -5.21
C SER A 116 15.07 -6.25 -6.17
N LYS A 117 13.80 -6.10 -6.59
CA LYS A 117 13.31 -5.07 -7.52
C LYS A 117 12.47 -3.97 -6.82
N ARG A 118 12.46 -3.89 -5.49
CA ARG A 118 11.68 -2.88 -4.75
C ARG A 118 12.17 -1.46 -5.08
N ARG A 119 11.24 -0.58 -5.48
CA ARG A 119 11.50 0.84 -5.77
C ARG A 119 10.69 1.84 -4.93
N TRP A 120 9.98 1.37 -3.90
CA TRP A 120 9.18 2.20 -3.01
C TRP A 120 9.92 2.45 -1.70
N ASP A 121 9.96 3.72 -1.29
CA ASP A 121 10.53 4.12 -0.02
C ASP A 121 9.63 3.73 1.15
N LEU A 122 10.21 2.96 2.09
CA LEU A 122 9.57 2.55 3.34
C LEU A 122 10.00 3.38 4.54
N THR A 123 10.90 4.36 4.39
CA THR A 123 11.43 5.18 5.49
C THR A 123 10.31 5.82 6.32
N ARG A 124 9.24 6.28 5.66
CA ARG A 124 8.08 6.86 6.35
C ARG A 124 7.30 5.80 7.16
N ALA A 125 7.08 4.62 6.60
CA ALA A 125 6.40 3.51 7.28
C ALA A 125 7.22 3.01 8.48
N GLU A 126 8.54 2.95 8.34
CA GLU A 126 9.46 2.62 9.42
C GLU A 126 9.39 3.66 10.55
N LYS A 127 9.49 4.96 10.23
CA LYS A 127 9.43 6.03 11.25
C LYS A 127 8.08 6.09 11.96
N LEU A 128 6.99 5.93 11.23
CA LEU A 128 5.64 6.11 11.76
C LEU A 128 5.14 4.86 12.51
N LEU A 129 5.47 3.67 12.02
CA LEU A 129 4.89 2.40 12.47
C LEU A 129 5.93 1.43 13.04
N GLY A 130 7.22 1.65 12.81
CA GLY A 130 8.25 0.63 12.96
C GLY A 130 8.06 -0.52 11.97
N TYR A 131 7.40 -0.27 10.84
CA TYR A 131 7.16 -1.29 9.82
C TYR A 131 8.46 -1.62 9.08
N GLN A 132 8.79 -2.90 9.06
CA GLN A 132 9.86 -3.48 8.25
C GLN A 132 9.36 -4.85 7.74
N PRO A 133 9.38 -5.09 6.43
CA PRO A 133 8.98 -6.38 5.87
C PRO A 133 9.91 -7.49 6.41
N THR A 134 9.32 -8.60 6.83
CA THR A 134 10.01 -9.76 7.38
C THR A 134 10.03 -10.93 6.40
N CYS A 135 9.17 -10.90 5.39
CA CYS A 135 9.13 -11.86 4.30
C CYS A 135 9.77 -11.28 3.03
N ASN A 136 10.58 -12.09 2.37
CA ASN A 136 11.06 -11.84 1.01
C ASN A 136 10.46 -12.92 0.10
N LEU A 137 9.42 -12.58 -0.67
CA LEU A 137 8.67 -13.55 -1.47
C LEU A 137 9.57 -14.23 -2.53
N GLU A 138 10.54 -13.52 -3.10
CA GLU A 138 11.50 -14.09 -4.05
C GLU A 138 12.34 -15.22 -3.41
N SER A 139 12.82 -15.00 -2.17
CA SER A 139 13.55 -16.01 -1.39
C SER A 139 12.67 -17.19 -0.97
N MET A 140 11.34 -17.04 -1.03
CA MET A 140 10.36 -18.08 -0.75
C MET A 140 9.89 -18.84 -2.01
N GLY A 141 10.55 -18.60 -3.15
CA GLY A 141 10.31 -19.29 -4.41
C GLY A 141 9.29 -18.65 -5.34
N TYR A 142 8.83 -17.42 -5.06
CA TYR A 142 7.96 -16.69 -5.98
C TYR A 142 8.79 -16.13 -7.15
N THR A 143 8.26 -16.23 -8.37
CA THR A 143 8.87 -15.63 -9.56
C THR A 143 8.37 -14.19 -9.72
N LEU A 144 9.28 -13.24 -9.94
CA LEU A 144 8.92 -11.86 -10.21
C LEU A 144 8.64 -11.63 -11.70
N ARG A 145 7.57 -10.90 -12.01
CA ARG A 145 7.38 -10.25 -13.33
C ARG A 145 7.69 -8.77 -13.25
N ASP A 146 7.99 -8.17 -14.40
CA ASP A 146 8.23 -6.73 -14.48
C ASP A 146 6.92 -5.93 -14.31
N GLU A 147 7.04 -4.72 -13.77
CA GLU A 147 5.92 -3.79 -13.81
C GLU A 147 5.64 -3.35 -15.25
N PRO A 148 4.38 -3.04 -15.59
CA PRO A 148 4.05 -2.42 -16.87
C PRO A 148 4.88 -1.16 -17.14
N THR A 149 5.34 -1.00 -18.38
CA THR A 149 6.09 0.19 -18.84
C THR A 149 5.22 1.46 -18.91
N GLY A 150 3.91 1.29 -18.76
CA GLY A 150 2.94 2.35 -18.61
C GLY A 150 1.58 1.75 -18.32
N TYR A 151 0.73 2.51 -17.63
CA TYR A 151 -0.59 2.06 -17.23
C TYR A 151 -1.73 2.75 -18.03
N GLY A 152 -1.40 3.41 -19.14
CA GLY A 152 -2.33 4.18 -19.98
C GLY A 152 -2.87 3.47 -21.22
N GLY A 153 -2.55 2.19 -21.43
CA GLY A 153 -2.95 1.44 -22.63
C GLY A 153 -4.20 0.58 -22.45
N ALA A 154 -4.96 0.35 -23.54
CA ALA A 154 -5.98 -0.70 -23.57
C ALA A 154 -5.32 -2.07 -23.37
N GLY A 155 -5.67 -2.78 -22.29
CA GLY A 155 -5.06 -4.07 -21.91
C GLY A 155 -4.31 -4.06 -20.58
N VAL A 156 -4.21 -2.90 -19.90
CA VAL A 156 -3.77 -2.86 -18.50
C VAL A 156 -4.89 -3.45 -17.64
N VAL A 157 -4.61 -4.61 -17.05
CA VAL A 157 -5.52 -5.32 -16.15
C VAL A 157 -5.84 -4.41 -14.97
N TRP A 158 -7.02 -3.79 -15.01
CA TRP A 158 -7.71 -3.32 -13.81
C TRP A 158 -7.74 -4.51 -12.87
N GLY A 159 -7.41 -4.33 -11.59
CA GLY A 159 -7.45 -5.42 -10.63
C GLY A 159 -8.84 -6.05 -10.61
N ASP A 160 -9.04 -7.07 -11.43
CA ASP A 160 -10.16 -7.97 -11.36
C ASP A 160 -9.90 -8.82 -10.12
N GLY A 161 -10.88 -8.75 -9.22
CA GLY A 161 -10.82 -9.31 -7.88
C GLY A 161 -10.70 -10.82 -7.84
#